data_AF-A0AAF0R5R6-F1
#
_entry.id   AF-A0AAF0R5R6-F1
#
_cell.length_a   1.000
_cell.length_b   1.000
_cell.length_c   1.000
_cell.angle_alpha   90.00
_cell.angle_beta   90.00
_cell.angle_gamma   90.00
#
_symmetry.space_group_name_H-M   'P 1'
#
loop_
_entity.id
_entity.type
_entity.pdbx_description
1 polymer ?
#
loop_
_entity_poly.entity_id
_entity_poly.type
_entity_poly.pdbx_seq_one_letter_code
_entity_poly.pdbx_strand_id
1 'polypeptide(L)'
;MESGRLWIHSLLFFIFIIASLYVLDTLVISNRLTTHYQNIQLKKQPQLPLRFRSDGTFKILQVADMHYGNGMVTRCRDVLESEFNYCSDLNTTHFLRKMIHIEKPDLIVFTEMVQ
;
A
#
# COMPACT_ATOMS: atom_id res chain seq x y z
N MET A 1 12.38 44.83 -36.19
CA MET A 1 12.01 44.84 -34.75
C MET A 1 10.88 43.86 -34.37
N GLU A 2 10.30 43.11 -35.32
CA GLU A 2 9.22 42.14 -35.01
C GLU A 2 9.75 40.74 -34.63
N SER A 3 10.85 40.28 -35.24
CA SER A 3 11.43 38.95 -34.99
C SER A 3 11.83 38.71 -33.52
N GLY A 4 12.39 39.73 -32.84
CA GLY A 4 12.76 39.63 -31.43
C GLY A 4 11.55 39.50 -30.48
N ARG A 5 10.38 40.02 -30.88
CA ARG A 5 9.16 39.97 -30.06
C ARG A 5 8.50 38.59 -30.14
N LEU A 6 8.53 37.95 -31.31
CA LEU A 6 8.01 36.60 -31.53
C LEU A 6 8.76 35.53 -30.74
N TRP A 7 10.10 35.63 -30.65
CA TRP A 7 10.91 34.68 -29.86
C TRP A 7 10.63 34.79 -28.36
N ILE A 8 10.43 36.03 -27.85
CA ILE A 8 10.07 36.26 -26.46
C ILE A 8 8.69 35.68 -26.14
N HIS A 9 7.70 35.86 -27.02
CA HIS A 9 6.37 35.26 -26.83
C HIS A 9 6.42 33.73 -26.85
N SER A 10 7.22 33.15 -27.73
CA SER A 10 7.45 31.70 -27.77
C SER A 10 8.09 31.20 -26.47
N LEU A 11 9.11 31.89 -25.97
CA LEU A 11 9.79 31.53 -24.73
C LEU A 11 8.88 31.66 -23.51
N LEU A 12 8.08 32.72 -23.43
CA LEU A 12 7.08 32.90 -22.37
C LEU A 12 5.99 31.83 -22.42
N PHE A 13 5.56 31.42 -23.62
CA PHE A 13 4.59 30.33 -23.79
C PHE A 13 5.16 28.99 -23.30
N PHE A 14 6.40 28.66 -23.66
CA PHE A 14 7.05 27.45 -23.16
C PHE A 14 7.22 27.47 -21.64
N ILE A 15 7.62 28.59 -21.06
CA ILE A 15 7.71 28.75 -19.59
C ILE A 15 6.34 28.52 -18.94
N PHE A 16 5.28 29.09 -19.51
CA PHE A 16 3.92 28.93 -18.99
C PHE A 16 3.44 27.48 -19.06
N ILE A 17 3.69 26.77 -20.17
CA ILE A 17 3.36 25.35 -20.31
C ILE A 17 4.12 24.51 -19.27
N ILE A 18 5.43 24.73 -19.13
CA ILE A 18 6.26 24.01 -18.15
C ILE A 18 5.77 24.28 -16.72
N ALA A 19 5.48 25.54 -16.38
CA ALA A 19 4.96 25.91 -15.07
C ALA A 19 3.59 25.27 -14.80
N SER A 20 2.70 25.25 -15.79
CA SER A 20 1.38 24.61 -15.67
C SER A 20 1.50 23.09 -15.49
N LEU A 21 2.39 22.43 -16.23
CA LEU A 21 2.65 21.00 -16.08
C LEU A 21 3.27 20.67 -14.71
N TYR A 22 4.18 21.51 -14.23
CA TYR A 22 4.79 21.38 -12.90
C TYR A 22 3.76 21.56 -11.77
N VAL A 23 2.87 22.55 -11.89
CA VAL A 23 1.77 22.77 -10.93
C VAL A 23 0.78 21.60 -10.96
N LEU A 24 0.44 21.07 -12.14
CA LEU A 24 -0.45 19.91 -12.26
C LEU A 24 0.17 18.65 -11.65
N ASP A 25 1.45 18.39 -11.91
CA ASP A 25 2.19 17.26 -11.35
C ASP A 25 2.27 17.35 -9.82
N THR A 26 2.66 18.51 -9.29
CA THR A 26 2.76 18.71 -7.84
C THR A 26 1.41 18.59 -7.12
N LEU A 27 0.32 19.09 -7.71
CA LEU A 27 -1.02 19.04 -7.10
C LEU A 27 -1.72 17.68 -7.25
N VAL A 28 -1.53 16.99 -8.38
CA VAL A 28 -2.28 15.76 -8.71
C VAL A 28 -1.43 14.50 -8.53
N ILE A 29 -0.17 14.54 -8.96
CA ILE A 29 0.71 13.37 -9.11
C ILE A 29 1.57 13.18 -7.86
N SER A 30 2.14 14.25 -7.28
CA SER A 30 3.01 14.14 -6.09
C SER A 30 2.26 13.64 -4.84
N ASN A 31 1.00 14.05 -4.65
CA ASN A 31 0.14 13.48 -3.60
C ASN A 31 -0.27 12.02 -3.84
N ARG A 32 -0.14 11.51 -5.08
CA ARG A 32 -0.50 10.14 -5.47
C ARG A 32 0.70 9.19 -5.54
N LEU A 33 1.89 9.70 -5.89
CA LEU A 33 3.16 8.94 -6.00
C LEU A 33 4.02 9.00 -4.75
N THR A 34 3.69 9.83 -3.77
CA THR A 34 4.11 9.60 -2.39
C THR A 34 3.34 8.41 -1.84
N THR A 35 3.56 7.22 -2.42
CA THR A 35 3.29 5.95 -1.77
C THR A 35 4.04 6.00 -0.46
N HIS A 36 3.30 6.37 0.57
CA HIS A 36 3.47 6.08 1.97
C HIS A 36 4.76 5.27 2.25
N TYR A 37 5.91 5.94 2.22
CA TYR A 37 7.12 5.40 2.84
C TYR A 37 6.86 5.52 4.33
N GLN A 38 6.07 4.59 4.86
CA GLN A 38 5.88 4.46 6.29
C GLN A 38 7.25 4.30 6.90
N ASN A 39 7.54 5.15 7.89
CA ASN A 39 8.59 4.94 8.88
C ASN A 39 8.83 3.44 9.02
N ILE A 40 9.97 2.95 8.55
CA ILE A 40 10.32 1.54 8.69
C ILE A 40 10.40 1.30 10.19
N GLN A 41 9.31 0.77 10.75
CA GLN A 41 9.25 0.26 12.10
C GLN A 41 10.16 -0.96 12.07
N LEU A 42 11.44 -0.75 12.40
CA LEU A 42 12.40 -1.83 12.56
C LEU A 42 11.76 -2.86 13.49
N LYS A 43 11.52 -4.07 12.95
CA LYS A 43 10.89 -5.15 13.66
C LYS A 43 11.71 -5.45 14.91
N LYS A 44 11.28 -4.90 16.05
CA LYS A 44 11.91 -5.18 17.34
C LYS A 44 11.78 -6.67 17.57
N GLN A 45 12.92 -7.33 17.76
CA GLN A 45 12.94 -8.75 18.13
C GLN A 45 12.02 -8.91 19.36
N PRO A 46 11.08 -9.88 19.33
CA PRO A 46 10.22 -10.13 20.48
C PRO A 46 11.10 -10.37 21.71
N GLN A 47 10.71 -9.75 22.84
CA GLN A 47 11.55 -9.75 24.04
C GLN A 47 11.75 -11.16 24.63
N LEU A 48 10.87 -12.11 24.31
CA LEU A 48 10.92 -13.48 24.80
C LEU A 48 10.89 -14.49 23.64
N PRO A 49 11.60 -15.63 23.77
CA PRO A 49 11.50 -16.73 22.81
C PRO A 49 10.10 -17.35 22.84
N LEU A 50 9.71 -18.02 21.75
CA LEU A 50 8.47 -18.79 21.68
C LEU A 50 8.42 -19.82 22.81
N ARG A 51 7.34 -19.81 23.59
CA ARG A 51 7.13 -20.69 24.74
C ARG A 51 5.69 -21.14 24.77
N PHE A 52 5.46 -22.32 25.35
CA PHE A 52 4.13 -22.76 25.74
C PHE A 52 3.56 -21.81 26.79
N ARG A 53 2.24 -21.68 26.79
CA ARG A 53 1.50 -20.96 27.81
C ARG A 53 1.57 -21.68 29.15
N SER A 54 1.12 -21.02 30.21
CA SER A 54 1.05 -21.62 31.55
C SER A 54 0.14 -22.85 31.64
N ASP A 55 -0.82 -22.98 30.72
CA ASP A 55 -1.72 -24.14 30.60
C ASP A 55 -1.14 -25.27 29.71
N GLY A 56 0.09 -25.11 29.21
CA GLY A 56 0.75 -26.08 28.33
C GLY A 56 0.30 -26.02 26.86
N THR A 57 -0.58 -25.09 26.48
CA THR A 57 -1.03 -24.95 25.09
C THR A 57 -0.11 -24.03 24.27
N PHE A 58 -0.14 -24.21 22.94
CA PHE A 58 0.53 -23.35 21.98
C PHE A 58 -0.36 -23.19 20.75
N LYS A 59 -0.77 -21.96 20.45
CA LYS A 59 -1.70 -21.65 19.37
C LYS A 59 -0.98 -21.04 18.18
N ILE A 60 -1.15 -21.65 17.01
CA ILE A 60 -0.62 -21.16 15.74
C ILE A 60 -1.77 -20.63 14.88
N LEU A 61 -1.62 -19.41 14.37
CA LEU A 61 -2.49 -18.88 13.31
C LEU A 61 -1.75 -19.01 11.98
N GLN A 62 -2.19 -19.95 11.14
CA GLN A 62 -1.68 -20.08 9.79
C GLN A 62 -2.50 -19.22 8.84
N VAL A 63 -1.81 -18.44 8.00
CA VAL A 63 -2.41 -17.58 6.97
C VAL A 63 -1.83 -18.02 5.64
N ALA A 64 -2.67 -18.53 4.76
CA ALA A 64 -2.26 -19.03 3.46
C ALA A 64 -2.76 -18.13 2.31
N ASP A 65 -2.00 -18.12 1.21
CA ASP A 65 -2.46 -17.67 -0.13
C ASP A 65 -3.21 -16.34 -0.16
N MET A 66 -2.70 -15.35 0.57
CA MET A 66 -3.30 -14.03 0.68
C MET A 66 -3.16 -13.17 -0.59
N HIS A 67 -2.14 -13.45 -1.41
CA HIS A 67 -1.81 -12.71 -2.65
C HIS A 67 -1.94 -11.18 -2.53
N TYR A 68 -1.25 -10.57 -1.56
CA TYR A 68 -1.26 -9.11 -1.41
C TYR A 68 -0.72 -8.41 -2.64
N GLY A 69 -1.48 -7.45 -3.16
CA GLY A 69 -1.00 -6.45 -4.11
C GLY A 69 -0.53 -5.17 -3.42
N ASN A 70 -0.92 -4.03 -4.00
CA ASN A 70 -0.55 -2.69 -3.53
C ASN A 70 -1.72 -2.00 -2.80
N GLY A 71 -2.37 -2.69 -1.87
CA GLY A 71 -3.35 -2.10 -0.99
C GLY A 71 -4.61 -1.64 -1.74
N MET A 72 -5.02 -0.39 -1.50
CA MET A 72 -6.17 0.22 -2.17
C MET A 72 -6.00 0.35 -3.70
N VAL A 73 -4.76 0.34 -4.20
CA VAL A 73 -4.47 0.55 -5.62
C VAL A 73 -4.72 -0.74 -6.42
N THR A 74 -4.63 -1.89 -5.78
CA THR A 74 -4.83 -3.19 -6.44
C THR A 74 -6.24 -3.71 -6.17
N ARG A 75 -7.01 -3.89 -7.25
CA ARG A 75 -8.33 -4.52 -7.18
C ARG A 75 -8.20 -6.04 -7.04
N CYS A 76 -9.14 -6.64 -6.34
CA CYS A 76 -9.29 -8.09 -6.31
C CYS A 76 -9.60 -8.65 -7.71
N ARG A 77 -9.17 -9.89 -7.94
CA ARG A 77 -9.55 -10.71 -9.10
C ARG A 77 -10.60 -11.72 -8.65
N ASP A 78 -11.42 -12.17 -9.59
CA ASP A 78 -12.34 -13.29 -9.39
C ASP A 78 -13.37 -13.10 -8.25
N VAL A 79 -13.87 -11.87 -8.09
CA VAL A 79 -14.97 -11.51 -7.18
C VAL A 79 -16.26 -11.22 -7.96
N LEU A 80 -17.40 -11.12 -7.27
CA LEU A 80 -18.66 -10.75 -7.90
C LEU A 80 -18.60 -9.32 -8.45
N GLU A 81 -19.39 -9.03 -9.48
CA GLU A 81 -19.39 -7.71 -10.12
C GLU A 81 -19.69 -6.56 -9.13
N SER A 82 -20.60 -6.82 -8.18
CA SER A 82 -20.94 -5.87 -7.11
C SER A 82 -19.82 -5.60 -6.11
N GLU A 83 -18.81 -6.46 -6.05
CA GLU A 83 -17.75 -6.42 -5.03
C GLU A 83 -16.48 -5.72 -5.53
N PHE A 84 -16.31 -5.56 -6.84
CA PHE A 84 -15.11 -4.94 -7.42
C PHE A 84 -14.83 -3.53 -6.88
N ASN A 85 -15.86 -2.76 -6.53
CA ASN A 85 -15.70 -1.39 -6.06
C ASN A 85 -15.15 -1.29 -4.63
N TYR A 86 -15.23 -2.36 -3.83
CA TYR A 86 -14.92 -2.33 -2.40
C TYR A 86 -13.89 -3.38 -1.97
N CYS A 87 -13.51 -4.29 -2.86
CA CYS A 87 -12.54 -5.35 -2.57
C CYS A 87 -11.11 -4.88 -2.84
N SER A 88 -10.27 -4.95 -1.81
CA SER A 88 -8.83 -4.67 -1.85
C SER A 88 -8.09 -5.47 -0.77
N ASP A 89 -6.75 -5.43 -0.80
CA ASP A 89 -5.91 -6.04 0.23
C ASP A 89 -6.19 -5.49 1.65
N LEU A 90 -6.79 -4.30 1.76
CA LEU A 90 -7.17 -3.74 3.06
C LEU A 90 -8.25 -4.58 3.74
N ASN A 91 -9.14 -5.22 2.98
CA ASN A 91 -10.17 -6.11 3.51
C ASN A 91 -9.51 -7.33 4.15
N THR A 92 -8.53 -7.93 3.47
CA THR A 92 -7.71 -9.04 3.98
C THR A 92 -6.91 -8.61 5.23
N THR A 93 -6.34 -7.41 5.22
CA THR A 93 -5.61 -6.85 6.37
C THR A 93 -6.53 -6.69 7.58
N HIS A 94 -7.73 -6.15 7.38
CA HIS A 94 -8.72 -5.95 8.42
C HIS A 94 -9.20 -7.29 9.00
N PHE A 95 -9.46 -8.28 8.13
CA PHE A 95 -9.82 -9.63 8.55
C PHE A 95 -8.71 -10.26 9.40
N LEU A 96 -7.46 -10.23 8.94
CA LEU A 96 -6.34 -10.80 9.67
C LEU A 96 -6.11 -10.10 11.02
N ARG A 97 -6.22 -8.78 11.07
CA ARG A 97 -6.14 -8.01 12.33
C ARG A 97 -7.20 -8.46 13.33
N LYS A 98 -8.43 -8.68 12.88
CA LYS A 98 -9.53 -9.19 13.72
C LYS A 98 -9.22 -10.59 14.24
N MET A 99 -8.73 -11.49 13.39
CA MET A 99 -8.35 -12.85 13.79
C MET A 99 -7.22 -12.85 14.81
N ILE A 100 -6.17 -12.04 14.63
CA ILE A 100 -5.08 -11.91 15.60
C ILE A 100 -5.61 -11.45 16.98
N HIS A 101 -6.55 -10.51 16.99
CA HIS A 101 -7.11 -9.99 18.25
C HIS A 101 -8.00 -11.00 18.99
N ILE A 102 -8.80 -11.76 18.23
CA ILE A 102 -9.71 -12.77 18.79
C ILE A 102 -8.93 -14.00 19.24
N GLU A 103 -8.08 -14.55 18.37
CA GLU A 103 -7.41 -15.82 18.62
C GLU A 103 -6.22 -15.69 19.56
N LYS A 104 -5.56 -14.52 19.56
CA LYS A 104 -4.33 -14.24 20.32
C LYS A 104 -3.31 -15.37 20.14
N PRO A 105 -2.84 -15.65 18.91
CA PRO A 105 -1.92 -16.74 18.65
C PRO A 105 -0.53 -16.47 19.24
N ASP A 106 0.20 -17.53 19.55
CA ASP A 106 1.59 -17.47 20.01
C ASP A 106 2.56 -17.36 18.82
N LEU A 107 2.15 -17.87 17.66
CA LEU A 107 2.90 -17.79 16.40
C LEU A 107 1.94 -17.57 15.24
N ILE A 108 2.30 -16.67 14.32
CA ILE A 108 1.61 -16.49 13.04
C ILE A 108 2.53 -17.02 11.94
N VAL A 109 2.02 -17.93 11.13
CA VAL A 109 2.75 -18.55 10.03
C VAL A 109 2.11 -18.12 8.71
N PHE A 110 2.91 -17.54 7.83
CA PHE A 110 2.48 -17.20 6.48
C PHE A 110 2.97 -18.28 5.52
N THR A 111 2.04 -18.93 4.82
CA THR A 111 2.35 -19.95 3.82
C THR A 111 1.80 -19.49 2.47
N GLU A 112 2.66 -18.99 1.60
CA GLU A 112 2.29 -18.68 0.22
C GLU A 112 2.58 -19.90 -0.65
N MET A 113 1.65 -20.27 -1.53
CA MET A 113 1.94 -21.09 -2.69
C MET A 113 2.43 -20.18 -3.82
N VAL A 114 3.71 -20.31 -4.17
CA VAL A 114 4.25 -19.69 -5.39
C VAL A 114 3.48 -20.29 -6.57
N GLN A 115 2.68 -19.46 -7.24
CA GLN A 115 1.97 -19.84 -8.46
C GLN A 115 2.68 -19.30 -9.69
#